data_AF-A0A944CJT2-F1
#
_entry.id   AF-A0A944CJT2-F1
#
_cell.length_a   1.000
_cell.length_b   1.000
_cell.length_c   1.000
_cell.angle_alpha   90.00
_cell.angle_beta   90.00
_cell.angle_gamma   90.00
#
_symmetry.space_group_name_H-M   'P 1'
#
loop_
_entity.id
_entity.type
_entity.pdbx_description
1 polymer ?
#
loop_
_entity_poly.entity_id
_entity_poly.type
_entity_poly.pdbx_seq_one_letter_code
_entity_poly.pdbx_strand_id
1 'polypeptide(L)' 'MDFLNWYDFLGPTTPAAAIFFGIIITIIVSLTVWLDSKKLRTAGIAALTGICVTLVGVFVLNTAGFYG' A
#
# COMPACT_ATOMS: atom_id res chain seq x y z
N MET A 1 21.28 6.24 -2.28
CA MET A 1 19.93 6.27 -1.68
C MET A 1 19.02 5.57 -2.67
N ASP A 2 19.09 4.24 -2.74
CA ASP A 2 18.37 3.41 -3.71
C ASP A 2 17.26 2.62 -3.00
N PHE A 3 16.42 3.31 -2.22
CA PHE A 3 15.30 2.66 -1.54
C PHE A 3 14.14 2.34 -2.49
N LEU A 4 14.15 2.95 -3.69
CA LEU A 4 13.11 2.83 -4.69
C LEU A 4 13.73 2.66 -6.07
N ASN A 5 13.53 1.47 -6.65
CA ASN A 5 13.90 1.14 -8.01
C ASN A 5 12.66 1.13 -8.91
N TRP A 6 12.84 1.32 -10.21
CA TRP A 6 11.74 1.32 -11.18
C TRP A 6 10.96 -0.01 -11.19
N TYR A 7 11.66 -1.13 -10.99
CA TYR A 7 11.06 -2.46 -10.96
C TYR A 7 10.33 -2.79 -9.65
N ASP A 8 10.54 -2.00 -8.58
CA ASP A 8 9.88 -2.23 -7.28
C ASP A 8 8.36 -2.05 -7.35
N PHE A 9 7.84 -1.43 -8.42
CA PHE A 9 6.42 -1.37 -8.69
C PHE A 9 5.78 -2.75 -8.90
N LEU A 10 6.50 -3.68 -9.54
CA LEU A 10 6.01 -5.03 -9.83
C LEU A 10 6.34 -5.99 -8.69
N GLY A 11 7.53 -5.87 -8.12
CA GLY A 11 8.01 -6.70 -7.03
C GLY A 11 8.89 -5.87 -6.13
N PRO A 12 8.37 -5.33 -5.02
CA PRO A 12 9.17 -4.50 -4.13
C PRO A 12 10.29 -5.34 -3.53
N THR A 13 11.53 -4.86 -3.69
CA THR A 13 12.73 -5.51 -3.14
C THR A 13 13.07 -5.01 -1.75
N THR A 14 12.46 -3.91 -1.30
CA THR A 14 12.60 -3.40 0.06
C THR A 14 11.24 -3.22 0.73
N PRO A 15 11.15 -3.36 2.07
CA PRO A 15 9.90 -3.09 2.79
C PRO A 15 9.42 -1.65 2.59
N ALA A 16 10.35 -0.71 2.45
CA ALA A 16 10.05 0.69 2.21
C ALA A 16 9.36 0.91 0.85
N ALA A 17 9.84 0.26 -0.21
CA ALA A 17 9.22 0.34 -1.53
C ALA A 17 7.81 -0.28 -1.53
N ALA A 18 7.62 -1.41 -0.83
CA ALA A 18 6.32 -2.06 -0.71
C ALA A 18 5.28 -1.16 0.00
N ILE A 19 5.69 -0.52 1.11
CA ILE A 19 4.82 0.45 1.82
C ILE A 19 4.50 1.64 0.92
N PHE A 20 5.50 2.17 0.21
CA PHE A 20 5.31 3.31 -0.69
C PHE A 20 4.26 3.03 -1.77
N PHE A 21 4.39 1.92 -2.51
CA PHE A 21 3.41 1.55 -3.54
C PHE A 21 2.06 1.14 -2.94
N GLY A 22 2.04 0.47 -1.79
CA GLY A 22 0.80 0.13 -1.10
C GLY A 22 0.00 1.37 -0.66
N ILE A 23 0.67 2.43 -0.21
CA ILE A 23 0.04 3.72 0.12
C ILE A 23 -0.51 4.38 -1.15
N ILE A 24 0.26 4.41 -2.24
CA ILE A 24 -0.21 4.99 -3.52
C ILE A 24 -1.49 4.29 -4.00
N ILE A 25 -1.49 2.96 -4.02
CA ILE A 25 -2.66 2.17 -4.42
C ILE A 25 -3.83 2.43 -3.47
N THR A 26 -3.58 2.51 -2.16
CA THR A 26 -4.62 2.81 -1.17
C THR A 26 -5.26 4.18 -1.40
N ILE A 27 -4.47 5.20 -1.74
CA ILE A 27 -4.97 6.53 -2.08
C ILE A 27 -5.85 6.48 -3.33
N ILE A 28 -5.38 5.80 -4.39
CA ILE A 28 -6.15 5.66 -5.64
C ILE A 28 -7.48 4.96 -5.37
N VAL A 29 -7.46 3.83 -4.67
CA VAL A 29 -8.68 3.06 -4.32
C VAL A 29 -9.63 3.90 -3.45
N SER A 30 -9.11 4.59 -2.43
CA SER A 30 -9.91 5.46 -1.57
C SER A 30 -10.58 6.59 -2.37
N LEU A 31 -9.86 7.20 -3.32
CA LEU A 31 -10.41 8.20 -4.22
C LEU A 31 -11.49 7.60 -5.13
N THR A 32 -11.28 6.41 -5.69
CA THR A 32 -12.31 5.71 -6.49
C THR A 32 -13.56 5.44 -5.66
N VAL A 33 -13.41 4.94 -4.43
CA VAL A 33 -14.52 4.70 -3.49
C VAL A 33 -15.23 5.99 -3.13
N TRP A 34 -14.49 7.09 -2.99
CA TRP A 34 -15.08 8.39 -2.72
C TRP A 34 -15.87 8.92 -3.91
N LEU A 35 -15.35 8.79 -5.14
CA LEU A 35 -16.03 9.24 -6.35
C LEU A 35 -17.34 8.48 -6.60
N ASP A 36 -17.34 7.17 -6.33
CA ASP A 36 -18.52 6.31 -6.47
C ASP A 36 -19.55 6.55 -5.35
N SER A 37 -19.14 6.43 -4.08
CA SER A 37 -20.07 6.51 -2.96
C SER A 37 -20.47 7.94 -2.57
N LYS A 38 -19.67 8.94 -2.96
CA LYS A 38 -19.70 10.34 -2.51
C LYS A 38 -19.73 10.53 -0.98
N LYS A 39 -19.34 9.50 -0.22
CA LYS A 39 -19.36 9.49 1.25
C LYS A 39 -17.93 9.43 1.78
N LEU A 40 -17.49 10.49 2.45
CA LEU A 40 -16.17 10.56 3.07
C LEU A 40 -15.94 9.45 4.11
N ARG A 41 -16.99 9.03 4.83
CA ARG A 41 -16.90 7.92 5.79
C ARG A 41 -16.49 6.61 5.12
N THR A 42 -17.10 6.29 3.98
CA THR A 42 -16.82 5.05 3.24
C THR A 42 -15.42 5.07 2.65
N ALA A 43 -15.01 6.20 2.08
CA ALA A 43 -13.65 6.41 1.60
C ALA A 43 -12.60 6.32 2.72
N GLY A 44 -12.89 6.91 3.88
CA GLY A 44 -12.02 6.86 5.06
C GLY A 44 -11.82 5.43 5.58
N ILE A 45 -12.88 4.62 5.61
CA ILE A 45 -12.78 3.20 5.97
C ILE A 45 -11.91 2.46 4.94
N ALA A 46 -12.13 2.67 3.64
CA ALA A 46 -11.33 2.05 2.59
C ALA A 46 -9.83 2.43 2.69
N ALA A 47 -9.51 3.69 2.96
CA ALA A 47 -8.15 4.14 3.19
C ALA A 47 -7.50 3.46 4.39
N LEU A 48 -8.22 3.41 5.52
CA LEU A 48 -7.70 2.82 6.76
C LEU A 48 -7.48 1.30 6.59
N THR A 49 -8.44 0.62 5.95
CA THR A 49 -8.28 -0.80 5.60
C THR A 49 -7.10 -1.02 4.66
N GLY A 50 -6.92 -0.20 3.62
CA GLY A 50 -5.79 -0.32 2.69
C GLY A 50 -4.43 -0.12 3.36
N ILE A 51 -4.32 0.86 4.27
CA ILE A 51 -3.10 1.07 5.08
C ILE A 51 -2.83 -0.13 5.98
N CYS A 52 -3.84 -0.62 6.71
CA CYS A 52 -3.68 -1.79 7.57
C CYS A 52 -3.24 -3.03 6.78
N VAL A 53 -3.87 -3.31 5.64
CA VAL A 53 -3.51 -4.44 4.78
C VAL A 53 -2.08 -4.29 4.25
N THR A 54 -1.68 -3.08 3.83
CA THR A 54 -0.32 -2.81 3.38
C THR A 54 0.70 -3.10 4.48
N LEU A 55 0.49 -2.54 5.69
CA LEU A 55 1.43 -2.73 6.80
C LEU A 55 1.52 -4.19 7.26
N VAL A 56 0.37 -4.87 7.38
CA VAL A 56 0.33 -6.28 7.78
C VAL A 56 0.98 -7.16 6.70
N GLY A 57 0.66 -6.92 5.42
CA GLY A 57 1.26 -7.66 4.32
C GLY A 57 2.78 -7.49 4.25
N VAL A 58 3.26 -6.26 4.41
CA VAL A 58 4.70 -5.97 4.46
C VAL A 58 5.37 -6.63 5.67
N PHE A 59 4.73 -6.60 6.83
CA PHE A 59 5.26 -7.26 8.04
C PHE A 59 5.38 -8.77 7.87
N VAL A 60 4.36 -9.42 7.29
CA VAL A 60 4.39 -10.85 6.98
C VAL A 60 5.50 -11.18 5.98
N LEU A 61 5.61 -10.40 4.89
CA LEU A 61 6.66 -10.61 3.89
C LEU A 61 8.07 -10.39 4.46
N ASN A 62 8.24 -9.40 5.33
CA ASN A 62 9.51 -9.13 6.00
C ASN A 62 9.90 -10.28 6.95
N THR A 63 8.97 -10.73 7.80
CA THR A 63 9.22 -11.86 8.70
C THR A 63 9.43 -13.19 7.97
N ALA A 64 8.88 -13.35 6.77
CA ALA A 64 9.12 -14.49 5.88
C ALA A 64 10.49 -14.44 5.17
N GLY A 65 11.27 -13.37 5.32
CA GLY A 65 12.57 -13.20 4.67
C GLY A 65 12.50 -12.83 3.19
N PHE A 66 11.35 -12.32 2.71
CA PHE A 66 11.18 -11.95 1.30
C PHE A 66 12.05 -10.75 0.87
N TYR A 67 12.35 -9.84 1.80
CA TYR A 67 13.14 -8.63 1.55
C TYR A 67 14.63 -8.78 1.96
N GLY A 68 15.17 -10.01 1.95
CA GLY A 68 16.54 -10.35 2.36
C GLY A 68 17.44 -10.74 1.20
#